data_AF-A0A2H1GY75-F1
#
_entry.id   AF-A0A2H1GY75-F1
#
_cell.length_a   1.000
_cell.length_b   1.000
_cell.length_c   1.000
_cell.angle_alpha   90.00
_cell.angle_beta   90.00
_cell.angle_gamma   90.00
#
_symmetry.space_group_name_H-M   'P 1'
#
loop_
_entity.id
_entity.type
_entity.pdbx_description
1 polymer ?
#
loop_
_entity_poly.entity_id
_entity_poly.type
_entity_poly.pdbx_seq_one_letter_code
_entity_poly.pdbx_strand_id
1 'polypeptide(L)'
;MTTVDISIIVKRGSPLDYPQYRHTALWLRFEDGSPPLVVNIVGPSGDYQFESRESDQPWEEEGHAKLVDVGTLAGPATAAHVVNQLRSVPIRNSDPEFNCQTWVERALKKFNDDGQLSTESYEKGIDGMVDAIAEAEDVEE
;
A
#
# COMPACT_ATOMS: atom_id res chain seq x y z
N MET A 1 14.26 11.76 13.13
CA MET A 1 14.14 11.43 11.70
C MET A 1 14.83 10.09 11.52
N THR A 2 14.24 9.19 10.75
CA THR A 2 14.61 7.78 10.68
C THR A 2 14.47 7.26 9.26
N THR A 3 15.12 6.14 8.98
CA THR A 3 14.93 5.37 7.77
C THR A 3 13.55 4.72 7.79
N VAL A 4 12.90 4.66 6.62
CA VAL A 4 11.54 4.11 6.50
C VAL A 4 11.53 3.01 5.45
N ASP A 5 11.23 1.78 5.86
CA ASP A 5 11.01 0.67 4.93
C ASP A 5 9.53 0.58 4.56
N ILE A 6 9.28 0.32 3.27
CA ILE A 6 7.94 0.21 2.70
C ILE A 6 7.73 -1.19 2.16
N SER A 7 6.58 -1.77 2.48
CA SER A 7 6.08 -2.98 1.85
C SER A 7 4.61 -2.81 1.47
N ILE A 8 4.17 -3.50 0.43
CA ILE A 8 2.75 -3.58 0.06
C ILE A 8 2.17 -4.85 0.65
N ILE A 9 1.06 -4.72 1.36
CA ILE A 9 0.26 -5.85 1.82
C ILE A 9 -0.81 -6.08 0.77
N VAL A 10 -0.92 -7.31 0.27
CA VAL A 10 -2.03 -7.77 -0.56
C VAL A 10 -2.88 -8.72 0.27
N LYS A 11 -4.18 -8.45 0.34
CA LYS A 11 -5.17 -9.29 1.01
C LYS A 11 -6.14 -9.85 -0.02
N ARG A 12 -6.56 -11.10 0.19
CA ARG A 12 -7.57 -11.79 -0.60
C ARG A 12 -8.90 -11.05 -0.58
N GLY A 13 -9.61 -11.12 -1.70
CA GLY A 13 -11.02 -10.72 -1.73
C GLY A 13 -11.87 -11.67 -0.89
N SER A 14 -12.94 -11.16 -0.29
CA SER A 14 -13.93 -11.98 0.43
C SER A 14 -15.34 -11.50 0.10
N PRO A 15 -16.29 -12.39 -0.23
CA PRO A 15 -16.19 -13.85 -0.22
C PRO A 15 -15.52 -14.48 -1.46
N LEU A 16 -15.23 -13.70 -2.51
CA LEU A 16 -14.61 -14.16 -3.76
C LEU A 16 -13.25 -13.48 -3.92
N ASP A 17 -12.22 -14.27 -4.22
CA ASP A 17 -10.84 -13.82 -4.37
C ASP A 17 -10.49 -13.58 -5.84
N TYR A 18 -11.18 -12.61 -6.46
CA TYR A 18 -10.83 -12.12 -7.80
C TYR A 18 -9.79 -10.99 -7.72
N PRO A 19 -8.98 -10.78 -8.77
CA PRO A 19 -7.97 -9.71 -8.82
C PRO A 19 -8.49 -8.33 -8.41
N GLN A 20 -9.67 -7.94 -8.91
CA GLN A 20 -10.30 -6.64 -8.61
C GLN A 20 -10.85 -6.51 -7.18
N TYR A 21 -10.99 -7.62 -6.46
CA TYR A 21 -11.48 -7.65 -5.07
C TYR A 21 -10.36 -7.80 -4.05
N ARG A 22 -9.12 -8.07 -4.48
CA ARG A 22 -7.96 -8.05 -3.59
C ARG A 22 -7.74 -6.64 -3.07
N HIS A 23 -7.53 -6.53 -1.76
CA HIS A 23 -7.28 -5.28 -1.07
C HIS A 23 -5.79 -5.05 -0.92
N THR A 24 -5.35 -3.79 -1.08
CA THR A 24 -3.96 -3.41 -0.92
C THR A 24 -3.79 -2.33 0.12
N ALA A 25 -2.68 -2.41 0.86
CA ALA A 25 -2.27 -1.43 1.86
C ALA A 25 -0.76 -1.26 1.83
N LEU A 26 -0.26 -0.15 2.37
CA LEU A 26 1.16 0.06 2.63
C LEU A 26 1.47 -0.27 4.08
N TRP A 27 2.60 -0.94 4.31
CA TRP A 27 3.18 -1.14 5.62
C TRP A 27 4.48 -0.35 5.73
N LEU A 28 4.55 0.53 6.73
CA LEU A 28 5.67 1.42 7.00
C LEU A 28 6.37 0.96 8.27
N ARG A 29 7.68 0.71 8.18
CA ARG A 29 8.52 0.37 9.32
C ARG A 29 9.55 1.46 9.55
N PHE A 30 9.80 1.81 10.80
CA PHE A 30 10.64 2.92 11.20
C PHE A 30 11.82 2.42 12.03
N GLU A 31 13.05 2.75 11.64
CA GLU A 31 14.25 2.31 12.38
C GLU A 31 14.43 3.00 13.75
N ASP A 32 13.63 4.02 14.07
CA ASP A 32 13.73 4.74 15.36
C ASP A 32 12.93 4.09 16.50
N GLY A 33 12.36 2.90 16.25
CA GLY A 33 11.52 2.18 17.21
C GLY A 33 10.09 2.72 17.29
N SER A 34 9.71 3.65 16.42
CA SER A 34 8.29 4.02 16.27
C SER A 34 7.47 2.81 15.83
N PRO A 35 6.22 2.69 16.31
CA PRO A 35 5.35 1.56 15.95
C PRO A 35 5.13 1.52 14.43
N PRO A 36 5.18 0.33 13.80
CA PRO A 36 4.91 0.18 12.38
C PRO A 36 3.47 0.58 12.05
N LEU A 37 3.27 1.18 10.88
CA LEU A 37 1.97 1.69 10.46
C LEU A 37 1.48 0.97 9.20
N VAL A 38 0.22 0.57 9.22
CA VAL A 38 -0.53 0.18 8.03
C VAL A 38 -1.34 1.38 7.55
N VAL A 39 -1.18 1.74 6.27
CA VAL A 39 -1.83 2.89 5.65
C VAL A 39 -2.53 2.45 4.38
N ASN A 40 -3.81 2.81 4.24
CA ASN A 40 -4.62 2.45 3.07
C ASN A 40 -5.76 3.46 2.86
N ILE A 41 -6.59 3.14 1.87
CA ILE A 41 -7.93 3.72 1.75
C ILE A 41 -8.98 2.65 2.01
N VAL A 42 -10.01 3.02 2.75
CA VAL A 42 -11.11 2.14 3.18
C VAL A 42 -12.45 2.75 2.79
N GLY A 43 -13.50 1.94 2.76
CA GLY A 43 -14.85 2.38 2.38
C GLY A 43 -15.30 1.81 1.03
N PRO A 44 -16.57 2.03 0.66
CA PRO A 44 -17.11 1.55 -0.60
C PRO A 44 -16.61 2.40 -1.78
N SER A 45 -16.72 1.84 -2.99
CA SER A 45 -16.48 2.61 -4.22
C SER A 45 -17.32 3.89 -4.22
N GLY A 46 -16.67 5.01 -4.49
CA GLY A 46 -17.28 6.34 -4.46
C GLY A 46 -17.27 7.05 -3.10
N ASP A 47 -16.82 6.41 -2.03
CA ASP A 47 -16.72 7.01 -0.68
C ASP A 47 -15.49 6.49 0.08
N TYR A 48 -14.36 6.39 -0.61
CA TYR A 48 -13.10 6.01 0.02
C TYR A 48 -12.60 7.10 0.98
N GLN A 49 -12.01 6.66 2.08
CA GLN A 49 -11.42 7.49 3.12
C GLN A 49 -10.01 6.99 3.45
N PHE A 50 -9.11 7.93 3.76
CA PHE A 50 -7.76 7.61 4.21
C PHE A 50 -7.78 7.04 5.62
N GLU A 51 -7.13 5.89 5.82
CA GLU A 51 -6.94 5.27 7.13
C GLU A 51 -5.44 4.99 7.37
N SER A 52 -5.02 5.20 8.61
CA SER A 52 -3.69 4.82 9.10
C SER A 52 -3.82 4.25 10.50
N ARG A 53 -3.26 3.07 10.75
CA ARG A 53 -3.31 2.38 12.05
C ARG A 53 -1.98 1.71 12.38
N GLU A 54 -1.73 1.51 13.65
CA GLU A 54 -0.56 0.76 14.13
C GLU A 54 -0.76 -0.74 13.95
N SER A 55 0.25 -1.45 13.44
CA SER A 55 0.23 -2.92 13.31
C SER A 55 1.64 -3.48 13.12
N ASP A 56 2.08 -4.29 14.09
CA ASP A 56 3.37 -4.98 14.05
C ASP A 56 3.39 -6.20 13.13
N GLN A 57 2.23 -6.87 12.96
CA GLN A 57 2.12 -8.14 12.24
C GLN A 57 0.92 -8.13 11.27
N PRO A 58 0.92 -7.28 10.24
CA PRO A 58 -0.22 -7.13 9.33
C PRO A 58 -0.53 -8.38 8.49
N TRP A 59 0.37 -9.37 8.46
CA TRP A 59 0.17 -10.65 7.78
C TRP A 59 -0.61 -11.66 8.62
N GLU A 60 -0.76 -11.46 9.93
CA GLU A 60 -1.61 -12.31 10.77
C GLU A 60 -3.08 -11.92 10.68
N GLU A 61 -3.39 -10.79 10.02
CA GLU A 61 -4.76 -10.43 9.71
C GLU A 61 -5.38 -11.39 8.70
N GLU A 62 -6.66 -11.69 8.91
CA GLU A 62 -7.41 -12.61 8.07
C GLU A 62 -7.37 -12.17 6.59
N GLY A 63 -7.18 -13.14 5.69
CA GLY A 63 -7.10 -12.89 4.26
C GLY A 63 -5.75 -12.35 3.78
N HIS A 64 -4.66 -12.38 4.57
CA HIS A 64 -3.34 -12.07 4.02
C HIS A 64 -3.00 -13.00 2.83
N ALA A 65 -2.68 -12.41 1.67
CA ALA A 65 -2.26 -13.15 0.49
C ALA A 65 -0.74 -13.08 0.31
N LYS A 66 -0.18 -11.86 0.32
CA LYS A 66 1.25 -11.65 0.04
C LYS A 66 1.75 -10.35 0.65
N LEU A 67 3.03 -10.33 0.99
CA LEU A 67 3.78 -9.14 1.37
C LEU A 67 4.85 -8.87 0.30
N VAL A 68 4.76 -7.71 -0.35
CA VAL A 68 5.70 -7.30 -1.40
C VAL A 68 6.66 -6.27 -0.83
N ASP A 69 7.95 -6.59 -0.82
CA ASP A 69 8.99 -5.66 -0.42
C ASP A 69 9.27 -4.63 -1.53
N VAL A 70 9.01 -3.35 -1.25
CA VAL A 70 9.25 -2.24 -2.18
C VAL A 70 10.69 -1.75 -2.03
N GLY A 71 11.08 -1.48 -0.79
CA GLY A 71 12.40 -0.98 -0.42
C GLY A 71 12.32 0.13 0.61
N THR A 72 13.39 0.93 0.67
CA THR A 72 13.62 1.92 1.71
C THR A 72 13.57 3.34 1.16
N LEU A 73 12.89 4.25 1.86
CA LEU A 73 12.87 5.66 1.48
C LEU A 73 14.25 6.32 1.68
N ALA A 74 14.65 7.12 0.70
CA ALA A 74 15.84 7.93 0.72
C ALA A 74 15.66 9.12 1.67
N GLY A 75 16.66 9.32 2.53
CA GLY A 75 16.69 10.40 3.50
C GLY A 75 15.85 10.10 4.75
N PRO A 76 16.22 10.70 5.89
CA PRO A 76 15.55 10.40 7.14
C PRO A 76 14.21 11.17 7.22
N ALA A 77 13.12 10.47 7.52
CA ALA A 77 11.77 11.03 7.64
C ALA A 77 11.20 10.79 9.05
N THR A 78 10.07 11.41 9.40
CA THR A 78 9.30 11.04 10.60
C THR A 78 8.04 10.30 10.18
N ALA A 79 7.49 9.44 11.03
CA ALA A 79 6.21 8.77 10.76
C ALA A 79 5.11 9.77 10.37
N ALA A 80 4.99 10.87 11.12
CA ALA A 80 4.03 11.93 10.82
C ALA A 80 4.26 12.57 9.44
N HIS A 81 5.52 12.76 9.03
CA HIS A 81 5.83 13.31 7.71
C HIS A 81 5.40 12.36 6.59
N VAL A 82 5.76 11.08 6.69
CA VAL A 82 5.39 10.06 5.69
C VAL A 82 3.87 9.90 5.60
N VAL A 83 3.18 9.82 6.73
CA VAL A 83 1.71 9.72 6.78
C VAL A 83 1.05 10.96 6.18
N ASN A 84 1.55 12.16 6.46
CA ASN A 84 1.02 13.39 5.85
C ASN A 84 1.22 13.43 4.34
N GLN A 85 2.35 12.93 3.83
CA GLN A 85 2.55 12.78 2.39
C GLN A 85 1.55 11.81 1.79
N LEU A 86 1.34 10.63 2.40
CA LEU A 86 0.36 9.66 1.93
C LEU A 86 -1.06 10.21 1.97
N ARG A 87 -1.42 10.95 3.02
CA ARG A 87 -2.73 11.63 3.15
C ARG A 87 -2.96 12.68 2.06
N SER A 88 -1.89 13.26 1.52
CA SER A 88 -1.99 14.23 0.41
C SER A 88 -2.21 13.59 -0.97
N VAL A 89 -2.08 12.26 -1.08
CA VAL A 89 -2.38 11.54 -2.32
C VAL A 89 -3.88 11.62 -2.61
N PRO A 90 -4.31 12.17 -3.77
CA PRO A 90 -5.72 12.37 -4.05
C PRO A 90 -6.51 11.05 -4.07
N ILE A 91 -7.63 11.05 -3.34
CA ILE A 91 -8.64 9.98 -3.40
C ILE A 91 -9.70 10.38 -4.42
N ARG A 92 -9.83 9.63 -5.51
CA ARG A 92 -10.73 9.97 -6.63
C ARG A 92 -12.08 9.28 -6.49
N ASN A 93 -12.87 9.69 -5.52
CA ASN A 93 -14.22 9.14 -5.29
C ASN A 93 -15.20 9.36 -6.45
N SER A 94 -14.90 10.25 -7.39
CA SER A 94 -15.71 10.42 -8.61
C SER A 94 -15.34 9.46 -9.74
N ASP A 95 -14.27 8.68 -9.60
CA ASP A 95 -13.74 7.77 -10.62
C ASP A 95 -14.14 6.32 -10.28
N PRO A 96 -15.01 5.66 -11.07
CA PRO A 96 -15.50 4.33 -10.75
C PRO A 96 -14.42 3.24 -10.86
N GLU A 97 -13.33 3.51 -11.57
CA GLU A 97 -12.20 2.58 -11.71
C GLU A 97 -11.17 2.75 -10.58
N PHE A 98 -11.30 3.82 -9.78
CA PHE A 98 -10.41 4.08 -8.66
C PHE A 98 -10.67 3.13 -7.50
N ASN A 99 -9.63 2.48 -7.00
CA ASN A 99 -9.69 1.59 -5.84
C ASN A 99 -8.39 1.67 -5.01
N CYS A 100 -8.29 0.83 -3.98
CA CYS A 100 -7.11 0.76 -3.10
C CYS A 100 -5.81 0.39 -3.84
N GLN A 101 -5.87 -0.40 -4.92
CA GLN A 101 -4.71 -0.81 -5.72
C GLN A 101 -4.15 0.41 -6.46
N THR A 102 -5.01 1.16 -7.14
CA THR A 102 -4.59 2.39 -7.84
C THR A 102 -4.21 3.52 -6.88
N TRP A 103 -4.70 3.52 -5.64
CA TRP A 103 -4.21 4.45 -4.61
C TRP A 103 -2.80 4.10 -4.15
N VAL A 104 -2.50 2.82 -3.91
CA VAL A 104 -1.14 2.35 -3.56
C VAL A 104 -0.14 2.70 -4.66
N GLU A 105 -0.50 2.45 -5.93
CA GLU A 105 0.35 2.83 -7.07
C GLU A 105 0.68 4.32 -7.06
N ARG A 106 -0.33 5.18 -6.87
CA ARG A 106 -0.16 6.64 -6.82
C ARG A 106 0.65 7.10 -5.61
N ALA A 107 0.49 6.42 -4.47
CA ALA A 107 1.26 6.70 -3.27
C ALA A 107 2.75 6.40 -3.47
N LEU A 108 3.09 5.24 -4.04
CA LEU A 108 4.49 4.91 -4.38
C LEU A 108 5.05 5.84 -5.46
N LYS A 109 4.23 6.17 -6.46
CA LYS A 109 4.60 7.14 -7.49
C LYS A 109 4.93 8.50 -6.89
N LYS A 110 4.17 8.96 -5.89
CA LYS A 110 4.47 10.22 -5.19
C LYS A 110 5.86 10.20 -4.54
N PHE A 111 6.23 9.13 -3.85
CA PHE A 111 7.58 9.02 -3.27
C PHE A 111 8.67 8.99 -4.35
N ASN A 112 8.43 8.34 -5.48
CA ASN A 112 9.37 8.34 -6.62
C ASN A 112 9.51 9.75 -7.23
N ASP A 113 8.40 10.43 -7.50
CA ASP A 113 8.38 11.78 -8.05
C ASP A 113 9.06 12.80 -7.11
N ASP A 114 8.94 12.62 -5.79
CA ASP A 114 9.61 13.43 -4.76
C ASP A 114 11.09 13.01 -4.53
N GLY A 115 11.60 12.00 -5.26
CA GLY A 115 12.98 11.51 -5.16
C GLY A 115 13.29 10.71 -3.89
N GLN A 116 12.27 10.31 -3.15
CA GLN A 116 12.39 9.52 -1.92
C GLN A 116 12.38 8.02 -2.19
N LEU A 117 11.83 7.57 -3.31
CA LEU A 117 11.90 6.17 -3.73
C LEU A 117 12.65 6.10 -5.06
N SER A 118 13.57 5.16 -5.22
CA SER A 118 14.22 4.97 -6.51
C SER A 118 13.20 4.46 -7.55
N THR A 119 13.43 4.76 -8.82
CA THR A 119 12.57 4.24 -9.90
C THR A 119 12.56 2.70 -9.92
N GLU A 120 13.71 2.07 -9.66
CA GLU A 120 13.82 0.60 -9.57
C GLU A 120 12.98 0.02 -8.42
N SER A 121 13.00 0.64 -7.24
CA SER A 121 12.17 0.22 -6.11
C SER A 121 10.68 0.45 -6.36
N TYR A 122 10.33 1.55 -7.03
CA TYR A 122 8.96 1.82 -7.47
C TYR A 122 8.47 0.72 -8.42
N GLU A 123 9.19 0.45 -9.51
CA GLU A 123 8.84 -0.56 -10.51
C GLU A 123 8.74 -1.95 -9.88
N LYS A 124 9.75 -2.36 -9.10
CA LYS A 124 9.74 -3.63 -8.35
C LYS A 124 8.50 -3.75 -7.46
N GLY A 125 8.12 -2.68 -6.76
CA GLY A 125 6.95 -2.66 -5.90
C GLY A 125 5.64 -2.84 -6.67
N ILE A 126 5.48 -2.13 -7.79
CA ILE A 126 4.29 -2.23 -8.64
C ILE A 126 4.20 -3.61 -9.30
N ASP A 127 5.28 -4.09 -9.90
CA ASP A 127 5.32 -5.41 -10.54
C ASP A 127 4.99 -6.51 -9.53
N GLY A 128 5.60 -6.46 -8.34
CA GLY A 128 5.32 -7.42 -7.28
C GLY A 128 3.87 -7.35 -6.78
N MET A 129 3.25 -6.17 -6.74
CA MET A 129 1.83 -6.01 -6.42
C MET A 129 0.93 -6.60 -7.50
N VAL A 130 1.24 -6.36 -8.77
CA VAL A 130 0.48 -6.90 -9.92
C VAL A 130 0.55 -8.42 -9.94
N ASP A 131 1.74 -9.00 -9.78
CA ASP A 131 1.92 -10.45 -9.67
C ASP A 131 1.11 -11.01 -8.47
N ALA A 132 1.22 -10.35 -7.32
CA ALA A 132 0.48 -10.72 -6.12
C ALA A 132 -1.03 -10.57 -6.26
N ILE A 133 -1.54 -9.75 -7.19
CA ILE A 133 -2.98 -9.64 -7.48
C ILE A 133 -3.41 -10.72 -8.48
N ALA A 134 -2.56 -11.02 -9.47
CA ALA A 134 -2.81 -12.04 -10.48
C ALA A 134 -2.84 -13.47 -9.92
N GLU A 135 -2.19 -13.74 -8.79
CA GLU A 135 -2.28 -15.00 -8.04
C GLU A 135 -3.65 -15.24 -7.35
N ALA A 136 -4.70 -14.53 -7.77
CA ALA A 136 -6.09 -14.70 -7.34
C ALA A 136 -6.59 -16.13 -7.61
N GLU A 137 -7.16 -16.80 -6.60
CA GLU A 137 -7.57 -18.20 -6.73
C GLU A 137 -8.86 -18.36 -7.54
N ASP A 138 -9.74 -17.37 -7.52
CA ASP A 138 -11.05 -17.45 -8.19
C ASP A 138 -11.04 -16.91 -9.63
N VAL A 139 -9.88 -16.68 -10.26
CA VAL A 139 -9.83 -16.28 -11.68
C VAL A 139 -10.56 -17.31 -12.53
N GLU A 140 -11.61 -16.90 -13.25
CA GLU A 140 -12.43 -17.81 -14.07
C GLU A 140 -11.50 -18.61 -15.01
N GLU A 141 -11.52 -19.96 -14.90
CA GLU A 141 -10.81 -20.89 -15.79
C GLU A 141 -11.21 -20.73 -17.27
#